data_AF-A0A6A2WYD7-F1
#
_entry.id   AF-A0A6A2WYD7-F1
#
_cell.length_a   1.000
_cell.length_b   1.000
_cell.length_c   1.000
_cell.angle_alpha   90.00
_cell.angle_beta   90.00
_cell.angle_gamma   90.00
#
_symmetry.space_group_name_H-M   'P 1'
#
loop_
_entity.id
_entity.type
_entity.pdbx_description
1 polymer ?
#
loop_
_entity_poly.entity_id
_entity_poly.type
_entity_poly.pdbx_seq_one_letter_code
_entity_poly.pdbx_strand_id
1 'polypeptide(L)'
;MADQQEEEDLRMALRKSMQKSPPEPKRSKPGETAISPATTTPEERRRLQRELMAAAAEKRMMTAAKSSPSPNSPSKNERSRGLGIKEAEMKAKEVNLGNKLSEREEYHLFSMVFGSGVSKDILAQWSNQGIRFSPDPETSMGLVQHKGGPCGVLATIQAFVLKHLLFFPDELGKVAANMPHNLSSRRSSKSQYVASNNFSAFTEDAKTRALVKSMNEILFLCGNNKRAVIANLNVVSDNIEGSEGSPKDVIIAQALEGLSIESASDLQKVLRVDTFTSPTSAFKRLEGMITIFQSRMGALLFLISALLSRGLDRVQADRDDPSLPLVTAPFGHASQEIVNLLLCGQAVPNVFDGRMDLGGGMFLKGIPTSVEVGFLTLLESLNFCKVGQNLKCPKWPIWVVGSESHYTVLFALDTAVQDENELEERESQIRKAFDAQDQSGGGGFISVEGFHQVLRETSIQLPSDKLDSLCSSGFIVWSEFWQVILDLDKNMGGLKDSTGQMGRKIFDLYHFNGIAKSDLNGSQAGGESPVQRPRLTKLRVSVPPRWTPEEFMAGLAVPSGTAGGGSSGKDAEVAKPEQPPQHAPLADCIRTRWPRAVCNWIGDPPSIV
;
A
#
# COMPACT_ATOMS: atom_id res chain seq x y z
N MET A 1 -36.22 -31.26 -11.26
CA MET A 1 -37.24 -30.65 -10.37
C MET A 1 -36.60 -29.78 -9.30
N ALA A 2 -35.36 -30.02 -8.85
CA ALA A 2 -34.62 -29.08 -7.99
C ALA A 2 -34.14 -27.81 -8.74
N ASP A 3 -33.61 -27.97 -9.96
CA ASP A 3 -33.07 -26.83 -10.74
C ASP A 3 -34.12 -25.80 -11.19
N GLN A 4 -35.39 -26.20 -11.34
CA GLN A 4 -36.46 -25.27 -11.71
C GLN A 4 -36.91 -24.42 -10.52
N GLN A 5 -36.83 -24.96 -9.30
CA GLN A 5 -37.16 -24.23 -8.09
C GLN A 5 -36.10 -23.16 -7.78
N GLU A 6 -34.81 -23.49 -7.98
CA GLU A 6 -33.72 -22.52 -7.84
C GLU A 6 -33.80 -21.41 -8.92
N GLU A 7 -34.18 -21.74 -10.15
CA GLU A 7 -34.34 -20.72 -11.19
C GLU A 7 -35.57 -19.81 -10.94
N GLU A 8 -36.67 -20.36 -10.40
CA GLU A 8 -37.82 -19.57 -9.98
C GLU A 8 -37.51 -18.68 -8.78
N ASP A 9 -36.76 -19.17 -7.79
CA ASP A 9 -36.34 -18.41 -6.62
C ASP A 9 -35.37 -17.28 -7.03
N LEU A 10 -34.47 -17.54 -7.98
CA LEU A 10 -33.57 -16.55 -8.55
C LEU A 10 -34.33 -15.46 -9.33
N ARG A 11 -35.33 -15.84 -10.13
CA ARG A 11 -36.21 -14.89 -10.84
C ARG A 11 -37.10 -14.11 -9.88
N MET A 12 -37.56 -14.72 -8.80
CA MET A 12 -38.36 -14.05 -7.77
C MET A 12 -37.52 -13.04 -6.98
N ALA A 13 -36.25 -13.36 -6.69
CA ALA A 13 -35.29 -12.47 -6.06
C ALA A 13 -34.95 -11.26 -6.94
N LEU A 14 -34.74 -11.48 -8.25
CA LEU A 14 -34.51 -10.40 -9.23
C LEU A 14 -35.72 -9.47 -9.36
N ARG A 15 -36.94 -10.02 -9.30
CA ARG A 15 -38.18 -9.22 -9.37
C ARG A 15 -38.38 -8.36 -8.11
N LYS A 16 -37.97 -8.85 -6.93
CA LYS A 16 -38.01 -8.09 -5.67
C LYS A 16 -36.93 -7.00 -5.60
N SER A 17 -35.81 -7.16 -6.31
CA SER A 17 -34.73 -6.16 -6.38
C SER A 17 -35.06 -4.95 -7.29
N MET A 18 -35.97 -5.11 -8.25
CA MET A 18 -36.23 -4.10 -9.30
C MET A 18 -37.41 -3.15 -9.03
N GLN A 19 -38.12 -3.23 -7.89
CA GLN A 19 -39.17 -2.27 -7.58
C GLN A 19 -38.59 -0.95 -7.04
N LYS A 20 -38.40 0.01 -7.95
CA LYS A 20 -38.22 1.43 -7.67
C LYS A 20 -39.59 2.08 -7.42
N SER A 21 -39.98 2.29 -6.16
CA SER A 21 -40.89 3.36 -5.67
C SER A 21 -41.23 3.13 -4.18
N PRO A 22 -41.17 4.14 -3.29
CA PRO A 22 -41.67 4.01 -1.93
C PRO A 22 -43.20 4.14 -1.89
N PRO A 23 -43.94 3.32 -1.12
CA PRO A 23 -45.37 3.55 -0.90
C PRO A 23 -45.58 4.68 0.13
N GLU A 24 -46.45 5.64 -0.19
CA GLU A 24 -46.92 6.69 0.73
C GLU A 24 -47.74 6.13 1.91
N PRO A 25 -47.77 6.80 3.08
CA PRO A 25 -48.36 6.27 4.29
C PRO A 25 -49.87 6.54 4.37
N LYS A 26 -50.69 5.49 4.35
CA LYS A 26 -52.08 5.57 4.82
C LYS A 26 -52.22 4.97 6.23
N ARG A 27 -52.48 5.92 7.14
CA ARG A 27 -52.95 5.86 8.52
C ARG A 27 -54.03 4.80 8.80
N SER A 28 -53.84 3.89 9.77
CA SER A 28 -54.75 3.64 10.93
C SER A 28 -54.42 2.38 11.77
N LYS A 29 -53.87 2.61 12.98
CA LYS A 29 -54.27 2.12 14.34
C LYS A 29 -54.29 0.61 14.72
N PRO A 30 -54.19 0.26 16.03
CA PRO A 30 -52.98 -0.36 16.59
C PRO A 30 -53.21 -1.72 17.29
N GLY A 31 -52.15 -2.53 17.38
CA GLY A 31 -52.11 -3.71 18.24
C GLY A 31 -50.69 -4.26 18.38
N GLU A 32 -50.14 -4.13 19.60
CA GLU A 32 -49.06 -4.93 20.19
C GLU A 32 -47.58 -4.67 19.85
N THR A 33 -46.88 -4.21 20.89
CA THR A 33 -45.47 -4.44 21.27
C THR A 33 -44.33 -4.06 20.32
N ALA A 34 -43.78 -2.87 20.62
CA ALA A 34 -42.41 -2.37 20.42
C ALA A 34 -41.38 -3.29 19.72
N ILE A 35 -40.97 -2.91 18.51
CA ILE A 35 -39.57 -3.02 18.03
C ILE A 35 -39.29 -1.78 17.14
N SER A 36 -38.28 -1.00 17.51
CA SER A 36 -37.74 0.16 16.78
C SER A 36 -37.17 -0.25 15.41
N PRO A 37 -37.22 0.60 14.37
CA PRO A 37 -36.63 0.27 13.07
C PRO A 37 -35.10 0.22 13.20
N ALA A 38 -34.52 -0.89 12.76
CA ALA A 38 -33.10 -1.19 12.86
C ALA A 38 -32.24 -0.13 12.15
N THR A 39 -31.58 0.71 12.94
CA THR A 39 -30.38 1.43 12.54
C THR A 39 -29.25 0.42 12.40
N THR A 40 -28.80 0.16 11.17
CA THR A 40 -27.62 -0.69 10.91
C THR A 40 -26.41 -0.17 11.67
N THR A 41 -25.80 -1.03 12.48
CA THR A 41 -24.68 -0.69 13.34
C THR A 41 -23.41 -0.41 12.51
N PRO A 42 -22.43 0.34 13.03
CA PRO A 42 -21.14 0.53 12.37
C PRO A 42 -20.42 -0.79 12.04
N GLU A 43 -20.64 -1.84 12.83
CA GLU A 43 -20.06 -3.17 12.61
C GLU A 43 -20.71 -3.90 11.42
N GLU A 44 -22.02 -3.79 11.25
CA GLU A 44 -22.72 -4.35 10.08
C GLU A 44 -22.30 -3.65 8.77
N ARG A 45 -22.04 -2.33 8.82
CA ARG A 45 -21.48 -1.59 7.67
C ARG A 45 -20.07 -2.06 7.32
N ARG A 46 -19.21 -2.29 8.32
CA ARG A 46 -17.86 -2.84 8.11
C ARG A 46 -17.91 -4.26 7.55
N ARG A 47 -18.82 -5.11 8.06
CA ARG A 47 -19.04 -6.46 7.53
C ARG A 47 -19.48 -6.43 6.06
N LEU A 48 -20.47 -5.61 5.71
CA LEU A 48 -20.92 -5.44 4.33
C LEU A 48 -19.79 -4.92 3.43
N GLN A 49 -18.96 -4.00 3.94
CA GLN A 49 -17.79 -3.48 3.22
C GLN A 49 -16.74 -4.57 2.94
N ARG A 50 -16.48 -5.47 3.90
CA ARG A 50 -15.62 -6.66 3.71
C ARG A 50 -16.19 -7.59 2.65
N GLU A 51 -17.48 -7.90 2.74
CA GLU A 51 -18.17 -8.80 1.82
C GLU A 51 -18.14 -8.23 0.39
N LEU A 52 -18.29 -6.91 0.22
CA LEU A 52 -18.19 -6.25 -1.10
C LEU A 52 -16.76 -6.26 -1.67
N MET A 53 -15.73 -6.08 -0.83
CA MET A 53 -14.34 -6.16 -1.29
C MET A 53 -13.93 -7.59 -1.62
N ALA A 54 -14.35 -8.56 -0.82
CA ALA A 54 -14.16 -9.98 -1.09
C ALA A 54 -14.88 -10.39 -2.39
N ALA A 55 -16.14 -9.99 -2.56
CA ALA A 55 -16.89 -10.23 -3.79
C ALA A 55 -16.27 -9.53 -5.01
N ALA A 56 -15.67 -8.34 -4.83
CA ALA A 56 -14.94 -7.67 -5.91
C ALA A 56 -13.64 -8.41 -6.27
N ALA A 57 -12.90 -8.94 -5.28
CA ALA A 57 -11.72 -9.77 -5.52
C ALA A 57 -12.08 -11.09 -6.22
N GLU A 58 -13.12 -11.78 -5.75
CA GLU A 58 -13.63 -13.01 -6.34
C GLU A 58 -14.18 -12.77 -7.77
N LYS A 59 -14.89 -11.66 -7.99
CA LYS A 59 -15.38 -11.28 -9.32
C LYS A 59 -14.22 -11.02 -10.29
N ARG A 60 -13.10 -10.42 -9.85
CA ARG A 60 -11.88 -10.25 -10.68
C ARG A 60 -11.27 -11.59 -11.07
N MET A 61 -11.28 -12.57 -10.17
CA MET A 61 -10.83 -13.93 -10.48
C MET A 61 -11.75 -14.61 -11.50
N MET A 62 -13.08 -14.43 -11.39
CA MET A 62 -14.05 -15.03 -12.31
C MET A 62 -14.18 -14.32 -13.68
N THR A 63 -13.99 -13.00 -13.77
CA THR A 63 -14.07 -12.26 -15.04
C THR A 63 -12.84 -12.50 -15.90
N ALA A 64 -11.67 -12.66 -15.29
CA ALA A 64 -10.47 -13.09 -15.99
C ALA A 64 -10.69 -14.44 -16.69
N ALA A 65 -11.40 -15.38 -16.05
CA ALA A 65 -11.68 -16.73 -16.56
C ALA A 65 -12.57 -16.77 -17.82
N LYS A 66 -13.17 -15.65 -18.22
CA LYS A 66 -14.16 -15.58 -19.30
C LYS A 66 -13.69 -14.82 -20.55
N SER A 67 -12.48 -14.26 -20.57
CA SER A 67 -11.96 -13.51 -21.71
C SER A 67 -10.81 -14.22 -22.42
N SER A 68 -11.12 -14.93 -23.51
CA SER A 68 -10.14 -15.44 -24.47
C SER A 68 -10.16 -14.61 -25.75
N PRO A 69 -9.00 -14.13 -26.27
CA PRO A 69 -8.91 -13.68 -27.64
C PRO A 69 -8.06 -14.64 -28.50
N SER A 70 -8.60 -15.00 -29.65
CA SER A 70 -7.95 -15.77 -30.72
C SER A 70 -6.81 -14.98 -31.40
N PRO A 71 -5.78 -15.64 -31.97
CA PRO A 71 -4.59 -14.95 -32.50
C PRO A 71 -4.77 -14.49 -33.96
N ASN A 72 -4.37 -13.26 -34.27
CA ASN A 72 -4.22 -12.77 -35.65
C ASN A 72 -2.76 -12.45 -35.98
N SER A 73 -2.39 -12.81 -37.21
CA SER A 73 -1.08 -12.72 -37.86
C SER A 73 -0.78 -11.31 -38.44
N PRO A 74 0.48 -11.01 -38.85
CA PRO A 74 0.99 -9.64 -38.94
C PRO A 74 0.84 -9.03 -40.34
N SER A 75 0.58 -7.71 -40.40
CA SER A 75 0.63 -6.92 -41.64
C SER A 75 1.72 -5.85 -41.59
N LYS A 76 2.19 -5.52 -42.80
CA LYS A 76 3.50 -4.97 -43.18
C LYS A 76 3.67 -3.46 -42.92
N ASN A 77 4.94 -3.09 -42.72
CA ASN A 77 5.50 -1.75 -42.83
C ASN A 77 5.19 -1.07 -44.17
N GLU A 78 4.88 0.22 -44.11
CA GLU A 78 5.28 1.18 -45.16
C GLU A 78 5.96 2.41 -44.56
N ARG A 79 7.14 2.70 -45.10
CA ARG A 79 7.95 3.91 -44.88
C ARG A 79 7.48 4.99 -45.85
N SER A 80 7.30 6.21 -45.37
CA SER A 80 7.41 7.42 -46.19
C SER A 80 8.48 8.34 -45.60
N ARG A 81 9.37 8.80 -46.49
CA ARG A 81 10.51 9.71 -46.25
C ARG A 81 10.14 11.12 -46.73
N GLY A 82 10.75 12.12 -46.08
CA GLY A 82 10.98 13.47 -46.60
C GLY A 82 10.11 14.55 -45.92
N LEU A 83 10.55 15.77 -45.62
CA LEU A 83 11.79 16.52 -45.80
C LEU A 83 11.79 17.61 -44.69
N GLY A 84 12.95 17.98 -44.17
CA GLY A 84 13.05 19.00 -43.12
C GLY A 84 13.10 20.44 -43.65
N ILE A 85 12.71 21.39 -42.80
CA ILE A 85 13.21 22.77 -42.80
C ILE A 85 13.37 23.20 -41.33
N LYS A 86 14.57 23.71 -41.02
CA LYS A 86 14.93 24.40 -39.78
C LYS A 86 14.37 25.81 -39.83
N GLU A 87 13.75 26.27 -38.74
CA GLU A 87 13.83 27.67 -38.34
C GLU A 87 14.00 27.72 -36.82
N ALA A 88 15.09 28.35 -36.41
CA ALA A 88 15.43 28.64 -35.04
C ALA A 88 15.26 30.14 -34.80
N GLU A 89 14.93 30.46 -33.54
CA GLU A 89 15.09 31.75 -32.86
C GLU A 89 14.14 32.90 -33.21
N MET A 90 13.09 33.04 -32.41
CA MET A 90 12.84 34.26 -31.62
C MET A 90 11.70 34.00 -30.64
N LYS A 91 11.98 33.84 -29.34
CA LYS A 91 11.01 34.18 -28.29
C LYS A 91 11.72 34.58 -27.00
N ALA A 92 11.55 35.86 -26.68
CA ALA A 92 11.85 36.46 -25.39
C ALA A 92 11.02 35.78 -24.29
N LYS A 93 11.56 35.84 -23.06
CA LYS A 93 11.01 35.39 -21.77
C LYS A 93 9.48 35.19 -21.76
N GLU A 94 9.03 34.00 -22.13
CA GLU A 94 7.67 33.51 -21.91
C GLU A 94 7.72 32.60 -20.67
N VAL A 95 6.98 32.95 -19.63
CA VAL A 95 6.81 32.10 -18.44
C VAL A 95 6.20 30.78 -18.91
N ASN A 96 6.91 29.67 -18.69
CA ASN A 96 6.54 28.36 -19.20
C ASN A 96 5.31 27.82 -18.43
N LEU A 97 4.12 28.16 -18.93
CA LEU A 97 2.80 27.94 -18.32
C LEU A 97 2.35 26.46 -18.31
N GLY A 98 3.19 25.55 -18.79
CA GLY A 98 2.85 24.14 -19.01
C GLY A 98 1.93 23.94 -20.20
N ASN A 99 1.98 22.74 -20.78
CA ASN A 99 1.16 22.37 -21.93
C ASN A 99 -0.25 21.97 -21.48
N LYS A 100 -1.26 22.28 -22.30
CA LYS A 100 -2.60 21.71 -22.16
C LYS A 100 -2.61 20.27 -22.66
N LEU A 101 -3.38 19.39 -22.01
CA LEU A 101 -3.69 18.08 -22.54
C LEU A 101 -4.68 18.22 -23.72
N SER A 102 -4.67 17.26 -24.64
CA SER A 102 -5.74 17.17 -25.63
C SER A 102 -7.06 16.76 -24.98
N GLU A 103 -8.20 17.16 -25.56
CA GLU A 103 -9.54 16.78 -25.08
C GLU A 103 -9.69 15.28 -24.85
N ARG A 104 -9.12 14.48 -25.77
CA ARG A 104 -9.18 13.03 -25.72
C ARG A 104 -8.35 12.45 -24.57
N GLU A 105 -7.13 12.93 -24.37
CA GLU A 105 -6.27 12.47 -23.27
C GLU A 105 -6.87 12.81 -21.91
N GLU A 106 -7.49 13.97 -21.80
CA GLU A 106 -8.10 14.43 -20.56
C GLU A 106 -9.38 13.70 -20.21
N TYR A 107 -10.26 13.48 -21.19
CA TYR A 107 -11.42 12.62 -21.00
C TYR A 107 -10.99 11.21 -20.57
N HIS A 108 -9.95 10.66 -21.21
CA HIS A 108 -9.40 9.35 -20.86
C HIS A 108 -8.82 9.34 -19.44
N LEU A 109 -8.05 10.36 -19.05
CA LEU A 109 -7.52 10.53 -17.70
C LEU A 109 -8.65 10.58 -16.67
N PHE A 110 -9.64 11.46 -16.86
CA PHE A 110 -10.76 11.63 -15.94
C PHE A 110 -11.57 10.34 -15.81
N SER A 111 -11.89 9.70 -16.94
CA SER A 111 -12.62 8.43 -16.97
C SER A 111 -11.83 7.29 -16.30
N MET A 112 -10.50 7.23 -16.48
CA MET A 112 -9.65 6.24 -15.83
C MET A 112 -9.61 6.44 -14.30
N VAL A 113 -9.53 7.69 -13.85
CA VAL A 113 -9.46 7.99 -12.41
C VAL A 113 -10.82 7.78 -11.75
N PHE A 114 -11.88 8.37 -12.28
CA PHE A 114 -13.17 8.49 -11.59
C PHE A 114 -14.30 7.66 -12.22
N GLY A 115 -14.16 7.21 -13.47
CA GLY A 115 -15.24 6.54 -14.21
C GLY A 115 -16.30 7.52 -14.72
N SER A 116 -17.42 6.97 -15.20
CA SER A 116 -18.52 7.75 -15.81
C SER A 116 -19.61 8.20 -14.81
N GLY A 117 -19.58 7.70 -13.57
CA GLY A 117 -20.66 7.88 -12.58
C GLY A 117 -20.19 8.30 -11.20
N VAL A 118 -19.04 8.98 -11.10
CA VAL A 118 -18.51 9.46 -9.81
C VAL A 118 -19.46 10.48 -9.17
N SER A 119 -19.64 10.39 -7.85
CA SER A 119 -20.44 11.38 -7.12
C SER A 119 -19.64 12.67 -6.88
N LYS A 120 -20.36 13.79 -6.72
CA LYS A 120 -19.76 15.08 -6.36
C LYS A 120 -18.98 15.01 -5.04
N ASP A 121 -19.45 14.20 -4.09
CA ASP A 121 -18.78 14.01 -2.80
C ASP A 121 -17.40 13.35 -2.96
N ILE A 122 -17.28 12.34 -3.83
CA ILE A 122 -15.97 11.70 -4.10
C ILE A 122 -15.03 12.70 -4.78
N LEU A 123 -15.52 13.44 -5.79
CA LEU A 123 -14.73 14.49 -6.44
C LEU A 123 -14.27 15.54 -5.42
N ALA A 124 -15.15 15.95 -4.51
CA ALA A 124 -14.82 16.88 -3.43
C ALA A 124 -13.80 16.30 -2.45
N GLN A 125 -13.86 15.01 -2.11
CA GLN A 125 -12.85 14.37 -1.26
C GLN A 125 -11.45 14.43 -1.86
N TRP A 126 -11.33 14.13 -3.16
CA TRP A 126 -10.05 14.19 -3.88
C TRP A 126 -9.62 15.64 -4.15
N SER A 127 -10.58 16.54 -4.34
CA SER A 127 -10.33 17.95 -4.67
C SER A 127 -10.13 18.87 -3.45
N ASN A 128 -10.19 18.31 -2.25
CA ASN A 128 -10.02 19.04 -0.99
C ASN A 128 -8.98 18.38 -0.07
N GLN A 129 -7.97 17.76 -0.65
CA GLN A 129 -6.84 17.20 0.08
C GLN A 129 -5.51 17.70 -0.50
N GLY A 130 -4.76 18.42 0.35
CA GLY A 130 -3.37 18.79 0.07
C GLY A 130 -2.37 17.83 0.68
N ILE A 131 -1.09 18.03 0.34
CA ILE A 131 0.03 17.25 0.86
C ILE A 131 0.77 18.12 1.89
N ARG A 132 0.18 18.27 3.07
CA ARG A 132 0.65 19.19 4.13
C ARG A 132 1.12 18.42 5.35
N PHE A 133 2.16 18.91 6.01
CA PHE A 133 2.59 18.41 7.31
C PHE A 133 1.62 18.80 8.41
N SER A 134 1.62 18.01 9.49
CA SER A 134 0.87 18.31 10.70
C SER A 134 1.39 19.59 11.34
N PRO A 135 0.50 20.50 11.76
CA PRO A 135 0.89 21.67 12.55
C PRO A 135 1.20 21.31 14.01
N ASP A 136 0.82 20.10 14.44
CA ASP A 136 1.03 19.64 15.81
C ASP A 136 2.50 19.23 16.02
N PRO A 137 3.24 19.79 17.01
CA PRO A 137 4.63 19.48 17.26
C PRO A 137 4.92 17.97 17.38
N GLU A 138 4.02 17.20 17.99
CA GLU A 138 4.20 15.76 18.23
C GLU A 138 4.14 14.93 16.95
N THR A 139 3.43 15.42 15.92
CA THR A 139 3.22 14.74 14.64
C THR A 139 3.72 15.53 13.45
N SER A 140 4.51 16.57 13.68
CA SER A 140 4.96 17.56 12.69
C SER A 140 5.77 16.97 11.52
N MET A 141 6.28 15.75 11.68
CA MET A 141 6.96 14.94 10.66
C MET A 141 6.00 14.25 9.67
N GLY A 142 4.71 14.24 9.97
CA GLY A 142 3.70 13.45 9.28
C GLY A 142 2.73 14.28 8.43
N LEU A 143 2.32 13.74 7.28
CA LEU A 143 1.32 14.33 6.40
C LEU A 143 -0.11 14.11 6.92
N VAL A 144 -0.93 15.16 6.83
CA VAL A 144 -2.30 15.17 7.38
C VAL A 144 -3.32 14.67 6.36
N GLN A 145 -4.15 13.72 6.77
CA GLN A 145 -5.23 13.13 5.98
C GLN A 145 -6.59 13.60 6.50
N HIS A 146 -7.17 14.59 5.83
CA HIS A 146 -8.50 15.13 6.15
C HIS A 146 -9.62 14.33 5.49
N LYS A 147 -9.34 13.71 4.34
CA LYS A 147 -10.29 12.95 3.53
C LYS A 147 -9.83 11.50 3.40
N GLY A 148 -10.77 10.56 3.52
CA GLY A 148 -10.49 9.12 3.44
C GLY A 148 -10.17 8.63 2.02
N GLY A 149 -10.68 9.30 0.97
CA GLY A 149 -10.42 8.92 -0.43
C GLY A 149 -8.92 8.90 -0.81
N PRO A 150 -8.24 10.06 -0.80
CA PRO A 150 -6.84 10.19 -1.22
C PRO A 150 -5.79 9.66 -0.24
N CYS A 151 -6.18 9.06 0.90
CA CYS A 151 -5.23 8.69 1.96
C CYS A 151 -4.13 7.72 1.50
N GLY A 152 -4.40 6.85 0.51
CA GLY A 152 -3.38 5.96 -0.09
C GLY A 152 -2.26 6.71 -0.82
N VAL A 153 -2.59 7.84 -1.47
CA VAL A 153 -1.59 8.74 -2.06
C VAL A 153 -0.76 9.40 -0.95
N LEU A 154 -1.40 9.86 0.13
CA LEU A 154 -0.67 10.51 1.22
C LEU A 154 0.22 9.55 1.99
N ALA A 155 -0.24 8.32 2.26
CA ALA A 155 0.54 7.33 2.99
C ALA A 155 1.79 6.89 2.22
N THR A 156 1.68 6.73 0.90
CA THR A 156 2.84 6.40 0.04
C THR A 156 3.84 7.54 0.00
N ILE A 157 3.40 8.79 -0.19
CA ILE A 157 4.30 9.96 -0.12
C ILE A 157 4.94 10.06 1.27
N GLN A 158 4.16 9.88 2.35
CA GLN A 158 4.66 9.90 3.72
C GLN A 158 5.76 8.87 3.92
N ALA A 159 5.60 7.65 3.42
CA ALA A 159 6.62 6.61 3.52
C ALA A 159 7.94 7.03 2.86
N PHE A 160 7.91 7.62 1.66
CA PHE A 160 9.11 8.17 1.03
C PHE A 160 9.67 9.40 1.76
N VAL A 161 8.82 10.26 2.32
CA VAL A 161 9.27 11.40 3.15
C VAL A 161 10.07 10.90 4.35
N LEU A 162 9.56 9.87 5.05
CA LEU A 162 10.27 9.24 6.16
C LEU A 162 11.59 8.64 5.73
N LYS A 163 11.66 8.01 4.55
CA LYS A 163 12.92 7.50 4.01
C LYS A 163 13.97 8.62 3.97
N HIS A 164 13.63 9.77 3.38
CA HIS A 164 14.57 10.90 3.24
C HIS A 164 14.91 11.56 4.58
N LEU A 165 13.92 11.76 5.46
CA LEU A 165 14.14 12.37 6.78
C LEU A 165 14.99 11.49 7.71
N LEU A 166 14.77 10.18 7.70
CA LEU A 166 15.40 9.25 8.65
C LEU A 166 16.76 8.75 8.16
N PHE A 167 16.90 8.47 6.86
CA PHE A 167 18.06 7.76 6.34
C PHE A 167 18.97 8.61 5.43
N PHE A 168 18.56 9.85 5.10
CA PHE A 168 19.35 10.77 4.27
C PHE A 168 19.41 12.23 4.80
N PRO A 169 19.53 12.47 6.13
CA PRO A 169 19.47 13.83 6.67
C PRO A 169 20.57 14.76 6.10
N ASP A 170 21.79 14.24 5.88
CA ASP A 170 22.91 15.02 5.35
C ASP A 170 22.75 15.43 3.89
N GLU A 171 21.93 14.70 3.13
CA GLU A 171 21.69 15.00 1.72
C GLU A 171 20.60 16.06 1.55
N LEU A 172 19.83 16.39 2.59
CA LEU A 172 18.84 17.46 2.51
C LEU A 172 19.53 18.83 2.35
N GLY A 173 20.72 19.05 2.90
CA GLY A 173 21.43 20.33 2.78
C GLY A 173 22.17 20.57 1.45
N LYS A 174 22.27 19.56 0.56
CA LYS A 174 23.05 19.65 -0.67
C LYS A 174 22.13 19.99 -1.86
N VAL A 175 22.43 21.08 -2.56
CA VAL A 175 21.78 21.45 -3.84
C VAL A 175 22.01 20.34 -4.86
N ALA A 176 21.00 20.06 -5.69
CA ALA A 176 20.84 18.95 -6.65
C ALA A 176 21.95 18.75 -7.73
N ALA A 177 23.14 19.34 -7.57
CA ALA A 177 24.26 19.25 -8.50
C ALA A 177 24.94 17.88 -8.55
N ASN A 178 24.82 17.06 -7.49
CA ASN A 178 25.46 15.74 -7.40
C ASN A 178 24.44 14.65 -7.04
N MET A 179 23.37 14.50 -7.83
CA MET A 179 22.53 13.30 -7.74
C MET A 179 23.29 12.13 -8.38
N PRO A 180 23.78 11.13 -7.62
CA PRO A 180 24.34 9.95 -8.24
C PRO A 180 23.19 9.20 -8.93
N HIS A 181 23.32 8.96 -10.23
CA HIS A 181 22.36 8.21 -11.05
C HIS A 181 22.17 6.74 -10.64
N ASN A 182 22.82 6.29 -9.56
CA ASN A 182 22.70 4.96 -8.98
C ASN A 182 22.20 5.04 -7.52
N LEU A 183 20.93 5.40 -7.32
CA LEU A 183 20.23 5.20 -6.03
C LEU A 183 20.19 3.72 -5.62
N SER A 184 20.47 2.83 -6.57
CA SER A 184 20.58 1.38 -6.48
C SER A 184 21.94 0.87 -5.96
N SER A 185 22.98 1.71 -5.82
CA SER A 185 24.35 1.26 -5.51
C SER A 185 25.00 1.95 -4.30
N ARG A 186 24.30 1.95 -3.16
CA ARG A 186 24.94 2.14 -1.84
C ARG A 186 24.49 1.08 -0.84
N ARG A 187 24.50 -0.20 -1.25
CA ARG A 187 24.88 -1.30 -0.34
C ARG A 187 26.36 -1.60 -0.56
N SER A 188 27.21 -0.62 -0.25
CA SER A 188 28.60 -0.92 0.08
C SER A 188 28.66 -0.85 1.60
N SER A 189 28.89 -2.01 2.21
CA SER A 189 28.99 -2.29 3.66
C SER A 189 27.66 -2.58 4.36
N LYS A 190 27.62 -3.73 5.05
CA LYS A 190 26.73 -4.10 6.17
C LYS A 190 26.90 -3.11 7.34
N SER A 191 26.71 -1.81 7.12
CA SER A 191 26.70 -0.83 8.20
C SER A 191 25.27 -0.72 8.68
N GLN A 192 24.97 -1.34 9.82
CA GLN A 192 23.76 -1.05 10.58
C GLN A 192 23.63 0.47 10.71
N TYR A 193 22.47 1.02 10.38
CA TYR A 193 22.17 2.42 10.57
C TYR A 193 20.94 2.55 11.44
N VAL A 194 21.06 3.38 12.48
CA VAL A 194 19.98 3.70 13.41
C VAL A 194 19.67 5.19 13.30
N ALA A 195 18.49 5.52 12.83
CA ALA A 195 18.01 6.89 12.74
C ALA A 195 17.72 7.49 14.12
N SER A 196 17.79 8.82 14.23
CA SER A 196 17.41 9.54 15.45
C SER A 196 15.90 9.44 15.69
N ASN A 197 15.50 9.27 16.96
CA ASN A 197 14.10 9.28 17.39
C ASN A 197 13.57 10.69 17.72
N ASN A 198 14.40 11.74 17.54
CA ASN A 198 14.02 13.12 17.82
C ASN A 198 13.29 13.75 16.63
N PHE A 199 12.04 13.34 16.40
CA PHE A 199 11.25 13.78 15.24
C PHE A 199 10.94 15.28 15.23
N SER A 200 10.93 15.95 16.39
CA SER A 200 10.70 17.39 16.49
C SER A 200 11.91 18.23 16.09
N ALA A 201 13.09 17.62 15.94
CA ALA A 201 14.29 18.31 15.46
C ALA A 201 14.28 18.61 13.95
N PHE A 202 13.34 18.02 13.19
CA PHE A 202 13.23 18.29 11.76
C PHE A 202 12.73 19.71 11.50
N THR A 203 13.55 20.51 10.84
CA THR A 203 13.17 21.87 10.42
C THR A 203 12.11 21.83 9.32
N GLU A 204 11.29 22.88 9.20
CA GLU A 204 10.31 23.00 8.09
C GLU A 204 10.96 22.90 6.72
N ASP A 205 12.14 23.48 6.58
CA ASP A 205 12.96 23.44 5.38
C ASP A 205 13.44 22.00 5.05
N ALA A 206 13.84 21.24 6.06
CA ALA A 206 14.17 19.83 5.89
C ALA A 206 12.96 18.99 5.45
N LYS A 207 11.81 19.19 6.10
CA LYS A 207 10.55 18.51 5.76
C LYS A 207 10.09 18.82 4.34
N THR A 208 10.17 20.10 3.95
CA THR A 208 9.81 20.56 2.59
C THR A 208 10.73 19.92 1.54
N ARG A 209 12.04 19.93 1.76
CA ARG A 209 12.98 19.27 0.83
C ARG A 209 12.79 17.76 0.77
N ALA A 210 12.55 17.09 1.89
CA ALA A 210 12.23 15.66 1.90
C ALA A 210 10.96 15.37 1.09
N LEU A 211 9.93 16.20 1.22
CA LEU A 211 8.70 16.09 0.43
C LEU A 211 8.98 16.24 -1.07
N VAL A 212 9.70 17.28 -1.48
CA VAL A 212 10.05 17.49 -2.90
C VAL A 212 10.89 16.34 -3.44
N LYS A 213 11.89 15.85 -2.68
CA LYS A 213 12.70 14.68 -3.07
C LYS A 213 11.85 13.42 -3.25
N SER A 214 10.94 13.19 -2.31
CA SER A 214 10.03 12.03 -2.33
C SER A 214 9.11 12.06 -3.53
N MET A 215 8.48 13.21 -3.79
CA MET A 215 7.63 13.41 -4.96
C MET A 215 8.42 13.20 -6.25
N ASN A 216 9.62 13.77 -6.35
CA ASN A 216 10.48 13.61 -7.52
C ASN A 216 10.86 12.14 -7.76
N GLU A 217 11.26 11.43 -6.71
CA GLU A 217 11.63 10.00 -6.79
C GLU A 217 10.45 9.14 -7.25
N ILE A 218 9.27 9.31 -6.66
CA ILE A 218 8.05 8.58 -7.03
C ILE A 218 7.65 8.85 -8.49
N LEU A 219 7.69 10.10 -8.95
CA LEU A 219 7.31 10.43 -10.33
C LEU A 219 8.27 9.82 -11.36
N PHE A 220 9.58 9.84 -11.08
CA PHE A 220 10.55 9.15 -11.94
C PHE A 220 10.36 7.63 -11.89
N LEU A 221 10.08 7.05 -10.72
CA LEU A 221 9.76 5.64 -10.59
C LEU A 221 8.57 5.25 -11.48
N CYS A 222 7.48 6.03 -11.46
CA CYS A 222 6.32 5.85 -12.34
C CYS A 222 6.70 5.93 -13.83
N GLY A 223 7.59 6.84 -14.20
CA GLY A 223 8.10 6.99 -15.57
C GLY A 223 9.27 6.07 -15.95
N ASN A 224 9.43 4.92 -15.28
CA ASN A 224 10.52 3.96 -15.49
C ASN A 224 11.92 4.59 -15.41
N ASN A 225 12.11 5.55 -14.51
CA ASN A 225 13.31 6.35 -14.31
C ASN A 225 13.78 7.13 -15.55
N LYS A 226 12.89 7.37 -16.52
CA LYS A 226 13.20 8.09 -17.77
C LYS A 226 12.52 9.44 -17.89
N ARG A 227 11.35 9.61 -17.26
CA ARG A 227 10.57 10.85 -17.30
C ARG A 227 9.75 11.05 -16.04
N ALA A 228 9.40 12.29 -15.77
CA ALA A 228 8.37 12.69 -14.82
C ALA A 228 7.46 13.72 -15.50
N VAL A 229 6.16 13.65 -15.25
CA VAL A 229 5.18 14.67 -15.62
C VAL A 229 4.73 15.35 -14.35
N ILE A 230 4.72 16.68 -14.34
CA ILE A 230 4.26 17.49 -13.21
C ILE A 230 3.01 18.24 -13.67
N ALA A 231 1.89 17.96 -13.00
CA ALA A 231 0.62 18.64 -13.20
C ALA A 231 0.51 19.90 -12.33
N ASN A 232 -0.08 20.96 -12.87
CA ASN A 232 -0.38 22.21 -12.20
C ASN A 232 -1.75 22.77 -12.61
N LEU A 233 -2.16 23.87 -11.98
CA LEU A 233 -3.36 24.64 -12.30
C LEU A 233 -2.99 26.01 -12.88
N ASN A 234 -3.61 26.38 -13.99
CA ASN A 234 -3.42 27.68 -14.65
C ASN A 234 -3.81 28.85 -13.75
N VAL A 235 -4.90 28.70 -12.99
CA VAL A 235 -5.56 29.74 -12.17
C VAL A 235 -4.60 30.34 -11.12
N VAL A 236 -3.59 29.58 -10.71
CA VAL A 236 -2.61 30.02 -9.72
C VAL A 236 -1.50 30.87 -10.36
N SER A 237 -1.19 30.66 -11.64
CA SER A 237 -0.09 31.36 -12.32
C SER A 237 -0.44 32.82 -12.63
N ASP A 238 -1.71 33.08 -13.00
CA ASP A 238 -2.19 34.43 -13.34
C ASP A 238 -2.30 35.36 -12.12
N ASN A 239 -2.45 34.80 -10.90
CA ASN A 239 -2.66 35.56 -9.66
C ASN A 239 -1.38 35.83 -8.85
N ILE A 240 -0.29 35.08 -9.10
CA ILE A 240 0.98 35.26 -8.37
C ILE A 240 1.75 36.51 -8.86
N GLU A 241 1.52 36.97 -10.09
CA GLU A 241 2.24 38.12 -10.67
C GLU A 241 1.68 39.49 -10.24
N GLY A 242 0.50 39.55 -9.61
CA GLY A 242 -0.21 40.81 -9.32
C GLY A 242 -0.23 41.28 -7.85
N SER A 243 0.31 40.52 -6.90
CA SER A 243 0.19 40.81 -5.46
C SER A 243 1.55 40.84 -4.76
N GLU A 244 2.25 41.97 -4.84
CA GLU A 244 3.41 42.24 -3.98
C GLU A 244 2.93 42.45 -2.53
N GLY A 245 3.15 41.46 -1.66
CA GLY A 245 3.04 41.64 -0.19
C GLY A 245 2.18 40.62 0.56
N SER A 246 1.37 39.79 -0.11
CA SER A 246 0.58 38.75 0.56
C SER A 246 1.30 37.38 0.57
N PRO A 247 1.18 36.56 1.64
CA PRO A 247 1.78 35.23 1.67
C PRO A 247 1.25 34.37 0.51
N LYS A 248 2.14 33.66 -0.19
CA LYS A 248 1.79 32.83 -1.37
C LYS A 248 0.63 31.86 -1.09
N ASP A 249 0.57 31.31 0.11
CA ASP A 249 -0.48 30.36 0.51
C ASP A 249 -1.87 31.00 0.54
N VAL A 250 -1.95 32.29 0.89
CA VAL A 250 -3.21 33.05 0.90
C VAL A 250 -3.66 33.32 -0.54
N ILE A 251 -2.74 33.74 -1.42
CA ILE A 251 -3.04 33.95 -2.85
C ILE A 251 -3.54 32.66 -3.49
N ILE A 252 -2.85 31.55 -3.22
CA ILE A 252 -3.24 30.23 -3.76
C ILE A 252 -4.60 29.81 -3.20
N ALA A 253 -4.84 29.98 -1.89
CA ALA A 253 -6.13 29.66 -1.29
C ALA A 253 -7.26 30.45 -1.93
N GLN A 254 -7.09 31.76 -2.15
CA GLN A 254 -8.05 32.63 -2.82
C GLN A 254 -8.25 32.26 -4.29
N ALA A 255 -7.17 31.96 -5.03
CA ALA A 255 -7.25 31.54 -6.43
C ALA A 255 -7.98 30.18 -6.60
N LEU A 256 -7.93 29.33 -5.57
CA LEU A 256 -8.64 28.04 -5.54
C LEU A 256 -10.01 28.15 -4.86
N GLU A 257 -10.36 29.31 -4.33
CA GLU A 257 -11.67 29.58 -3.73
C GLU A 257 -12.72 29.63 -4.83
N GLY A 258 -13.71 28.73 -4.76
CA GLY A 258 -14.72 28.57 -5.81
C GLY A 258 -14.34 27.63 -6.96
N LEU A 259 -13.09 27.15 -7.04
CA LEU A 259 -12.73 26.11 -8.00
C LEU A 259 -13.41 24.78 -7.64
N SER A 260 -14.29 24.31 -8.54
CA SER A 260 -14.96 23.01 -8.44
C SER A 260 -14.70 22.20 -9.71
N ILE A 261 -14.20 20.97 -9.53
CA ILE A 261 -13.99 20.01 -10.63
C ILE A 261 -15.15 19.02 -10.57
N GLU A 262 -16.16 19.21 -11.42
CA GLU A 262 -17.32 18.32 -11.51
C GLU A 262 -17.28 17.40 -12.73
N SER A 263 -16.46 17.74 -13.73
CA SER A 263 -16.37 17.01 -14.99
C SER A 263 -14.96 17.04 -15.59
N ALA A 264 -14.73 16.19 -16.58
CA ALA A 264 -13.50 16.22 -17.39
C ALA A 264 -13.27 17.59 -18.06
N SER A 265 -14.34 18.26 -18.49
CA SER A 265 -14.23 19.56 -19.15
C SER A 265 -13.83 20.68 -18.18
N ASP A 266 -14.17 20.55 -16.90
CA ASP A 266 -13.73 21.50 -15.88
C ASP A 266 -12.26 21.32 -15.55
N LEU A 267 -11.80 20.06 -15.46
CA LEU A 267 -10.39 19.74 -15.33
C LEU A 267 -9.59 20.34 -16.49
N GLN A 268 -10.11 20.27 -17.72
CA GLN A 268 -9.41 20.72 -18.93
C GLN A 268 -9.13 22.20 -18.97
N LYS A 269 -10.07 23.01 -18.49
CA LYS A 269 -9.90 24.46 -18.47
C LYS A 269 -8.69 24.84 -17.61
N VAL A 270 -8.47 24.11 -16.52
CA VAL A 270 -7.52 24.49 -15.47
C VAL A 270 -6.21 23.72 -15.48
N LEU A 271 -6.19 22.46 -15.91
CA LEU A 271 -5.03 21.58 -15.82
C LEU A 271 -3.94 21.97 -16.84
N ARG A 272 -2.69 22.01 -16.37
CA ARG A 272 -1.47 22.20 -17.18
C ARG A 272 -0.45 21.16 -16.78
N VAL A 273 0.38 20.73 -17.73
CA VAL A 273 1.37 19.68 -17.49
C VAL A 273 2.72 20.00 -18.11
N ASP A 274 3.79 19.64 -17.41
CA ASP A 274 5.17 19.75 -17.90
C ASP A 274 5.86 18.39 -17.81
N THR A 275 6.59 18.01 -18.86
CA THR A 275 7.36 16.74 -18.88
C THR A 275 8.85 17.03 -18.72
N PHE A 276 9.48 16.27 -17.83
CA PHE A 276 10.89 16.37 -17.50
C PHE A 276 11.58 15.04 -17.70
N THR A 277 12.77 15.05 -18.29
CA THR A 277 13.66 13.87 -18.39
C THR A 277 14.84 13.95 -17.43
N SER A 278 15.07 15.12 -16.82
CA SER A 278 16.13 15.36 -15.83
C SER A 278 15.53 15.44 -14.41
N PRO A 279 15.96 14.57 -13.48
CA PRO A 279 15.56 14.63 -12.08
C PRO A 279 15.84 15.98 -11.41
N THR A 280 16.94 16.64 -11.76
CA THR A 280 17.31 17.95 -11.19
C THR A 280 16.35 19.05 -11.64
N SER A 281 15.94 19.05 -12.91
CA SER A 281 15.00 20.05 -13.43
C SER A 281 13.59 19.83 -12.86
N ALA A 282 13.14 18.58 -12.76
CA ALA A 282 11.88 18.22 -12.13
C ALA A 282 11.85 18.59 -10.65
N PHE A 283 12.94 18.33 -9.92
CA PHE A 283 13.09 18.74 -8.52
C PHE A 283 12.89 20.26 -8.36
N LYS A 284 13.58 21.08 -9.16
CA LYS A 284 13.43 22.54 -9.11
C LYS A 284 12.00 23.00 -9.42
N ARG A 285 11.32 22.34 -10.37
CA ARG A 285 9.92 22.63 -10.69
C ARG A 285 8.99 22.29 -9.52
N LEU A 286 9.15 21.11 -8.92
CA LEU A 286 8.38 20.69 -7.74
C LEU A 286 8.61 21.62 -6.55
N GLU A 287 9.86 22.01 -6.30
CA GLU A 287 10.23 22.97 -5.25
C GLU A 287 9.53 24.31 -5.46
N GLY A 288 9.55 24.85 -6.69
CA GLY A 288 8.83 26.08 -7.03
C GLY A 288 7.31 25.98 -6.92
N MET A 289 6.75 24.76 -7.03
CA MET A 289 5.31 24.50 -6.98
C MET A 289 4.83 23.91 -5.65
N ILE A 290 5.69 23.80 -4.64
CA ILE A 290 5.39 23.01 -3.44
C ILE A 290 4.15 23.52 -2.69
N THR A 291 3.94 24.84 -2.67
CA THR A 291 2.76 25.46 -2.05
C THR A 291 1.45 25.05 -2.74
N ILE A 292 1.48 24.79 -4.05
CA ILE A 292 0.32 24.29 -4.81
C ILE A 292 0.02 22.83 -4.44
N PHE A 293 1.04 21.99 -4.30
CA PHE A 293 0.87 20.60 -3.83
C PHE A 293 0.48 20.53 -2.34
N GLN A 294 0.84 21.53 -1.56
CA GLN A 294 0.34 21.69 -0.20
C GLN A 294 -1.11 22.20 -0.21
N SER A 295 -1.57 22.93 -1.23
CA SER A 295 -2.96 23.41 -1.33
C SER A 295 -4.00 22.28 -1.49
N ARG A 296 -5.30 22.62 -1.45
CA ARG A 296 -6.43 21.66 -1.45
C ARG A 296 -6.47 20.70 -2.65
N MET A 297 -5.77 21.00 -3.74
CA MET A 297 -5.73 20.17 -4.95
C MET A 297 -4.54 19.21 -5.02
N GLY A 298 -3.64 19.27 -4.04
CA GLY A 298 -2.33 18.63 -4.13
C GLY A 298 -2.33 17.13 -4.34
N ALA A 299 -3.18 16.39 -3.62
CA ALA A 299 -3.24 14.93 -3.74
C ALA A 299 -3.71 14.49 -5.14
N LEU A 300 -4.72 15.17 -5.69
CA LEU A 300 -5.21 14.92 -7.04
C LEU A 300 -4.17 15.29 -8.11
N LEU A 301 -3.53 16.46 -7.99
CA LEU A 301 -2.48 16.88 -8.91
C LEU A 301 -1.29 15.90 -8.91
N PHE A 302 -0.92 15.39 -7.73
CA PHE A 302 0.16 14.40 -7.64
C PHE A 302 -0.23 13.05 -8.25
N LEU A 303 -1.47 12.59 -8.04
CA LEU A 303 -1.96 11.38 -8.71
C LEU A 303 -1.94 11.54 -10.24
N ILE A 304 -2.44 12.66 -10.77
CA ILE A 304 -2.40 12.96 -12.20
C ILE A 304 -0.96 12.96 -12.71
N SER A 305 -0.05 13.59 -11.96
CA SER A 305 1.38 13.63 -12.27
C SER A 305 1.96 12.21 -12.38
N ALA A 306 1.66 11.31 -11.45
CA ALA A 306 2.11 9.92 -11.46
C ALA A 306 1.56 9.12 -12.65
N LEU A 307 0.26 9.24 -12.93
CA LEU A 307 -0.40 8.57 -14.04
C LEU A 307 0.17 9.01 -15.40
N LEU A 308 0.40 10.31 -15.58
CA LEU A 308 0.98 10.85 -16.81
C LEU A 308 2.49 10.59 -16.93
N SER A 309 3.19 10.43 -15.81
CA SER A 309 4.60 9.98 -15.79
C SER A 309 4.71 8.55 -16.33
N ARG A 310 3.82 7.66 -15.87
CA ARG A 310 3.70 6.29 -16.37
C ARG A 310 3.22 6.25 -17.82
N GLY A 311 2.28 7.11 -18.17
CA GLY A 311 1.56 7.15 -19.44
C GLY A 311 0.28 6.33 -19.39
N LEU A 312 -0.84 6.90 -19.83
CA LEU A 312 -2.17 6.32 -19.66
C LEU A 312 -2.32 4.93 -20.30
N ASP A 313 -1.74 4.71 -21.48
CA ASP A 313 -1.79 3.40 -22.14
C ASP A 313 -1.04 2.33 -21.34
N ARG A 314 0.08 2.71 -20.70
CA ARG A 314 0.84 1.80 -19.84
C ARG A 314 0.12 1.52 -18.54
N VAL A 315 -0.55 2.52 -17.96
CA VAL A 315 -1.43 2.31 -16.81
C VAL A 315 -2.51 1.28 -17.17
N GLN A 316 -3.16 1.40 -18.32
CA GLN A 316 -4.14 0.39 -18.75
C GLN A 316 -3.52 -0.99 -18.99
N ALA A 317 -2.31 -1.05 -19.55
CA ALA A 317 -1.58 -2.30 -19.75
C ALA A 317 -1.12 -2.96 -18.43
N ASP A 318 -0.92 -2.21 -17.36
CA ASP A 318 -0.53 -2.73 -16.04
C ASP A 318 -1.69 -3.44 -15.33
N ARG A 319 -2.94 -3.11 -15.69
CA ARG A 319 -4.14 -3.56 -14.99
C ARG A 319 -4.61 -4.92 -15.48
N ASP A 320 -5.28 -5.66 -14.61
CA ASP A 320 -5.96 -6.91 -14.97
C ASP A 320 -7.38 -6.63 -15.48
N ASP A 321 -8.07 -5.64 -14.90
CA ASP A 321 -9.38 -5.14 -15.38
C ASP A 321 -9.33 -3.62 -15.64
N PRO A 322 -9.03 -3.19 -16.88
CA PRO A 322 -8.95 -1.78 -17.23
C PRO A 322 -10.31 -1.07 -17.31
N SER A 323 -11.43 -1.81 -17.19
CA SER A 323 -12.78 -1.24 -17.28
C SER A 323 -13.22 -0.52 -16.00
N LEU A 324 -12.60 -0.84 -14.87
CA LEU A 324 -12.91 -0.24 -13.58
C LEU A 324 -12.22 1.13 -13.41
N PRO A 325 -12.77 2.08 -12.64
CA PRO A 325 -12.05 3.30 -12.27
C PRO A 325 -11.00 3.03 -11.19
N LEU A 326 -9.96 3.87 -11.14
CA LEU A 326 -8.91 3.79 -10.11
C LEU A 326 -9.36 4.31 -8.75
N VAL A 327 -10.35 5.20 -8.70
CA VAL A 327 -11.02 5.63 -7.47
C VAL A 327 -12.25 4.75 -7.27
N THR A 328 -12.26 3.97 -6.19
CA THR A 328 -13.23 2.90 -6.01
C THR A 328 -14.57 3.43 -5.48
N ALA A 329 -15.65 3.18 -6.22
CA ALA A 329 -17.01 3.42 -5.74
C ALA A 329 -17.44 2.34 -4.72
N PRO A 330 -18.38 2.63 -3.79
CA PRO A 330 -19.10 3.89 -3.61
C PRO A 330 -18.39 4.90 -2.70
N PHE A 331 -17.27 4.54 -2.07
CA PHE A 331 -16.67 5.33 -0.98
C PHE A 331 -15.58 6.31 -1.43
N GLY A 332 -15.04 6.15 -2.64
CA GLY A 332 -14.05 7.04 -3.23
C GLY A 332 -12.60 6.76 -2.81
N HIS A 333 -12.28 5.55 -2.36
CA HIS A 333 -10.94 5.20 -1.90
C HIS A 333 -9.94 5.06 -3.06
N ALA A 334 -8.67 5.32 -2.77
CA ALA A 334 -7.58 4.94 -3.66
C ALA A 334 -7.56 3.40 -3.82
N SER A 335 -7.61 2.93 -5.07
CA SER A 335 -7.40 1.52 -5.40
C SER A 335 -5.98 1.05 -5.09
N GLN A 336 -5.80 -0.26 -5.05
CA GLN A 336 -4.47 -0.87 -4.89
C GLN A 336 -3.56 -0.52 -6.08
N GLU A 337 -4.10 -0.37 -7.29
CA GLU A 337 -3.35 0.10 -8.46
C GLU A 337 -2.71 1.47 -8.26
N ILE A 338 -3.42 2.41 -7.62
CA ILE A 338 -2.86 3.73 -7.27
C ILE A 338 -1.70 3.55 -6.29
N VAL A 339 -1.90 2.76 -5.23
CA VAL A 339 -0.87 2.54 -4.21
C VAL A 339 0.37 1.88 -4.81
N ASN A 340 0.17 0.82 -5.59
CA ASN A 340 1.26 0.09 -6.25
C ASN A 340 1.99 0.94 -7.29
N LEU A 341 1.29 1.80 -8.04
CA LEU A 341 1.92 2.76 -8.95
C LEU A 341 2.94 3.63 -8.20
N LEU A 342 2.59 4.12 -7.01
CA LEU A 342 3.47 4.98 -6.21
C LEU A 342 4.57 4.20 -5.47
N LEU A 343 4.36 2.91 -5.16
CA LEU A 343 5.34 2.06 -4.49
C LEU A 343 6.37 1.43 -5.42
N CYS A 344 5.96 0.98 -6.62
CA CYS A 344 6.81 0.22 -7.55
C CYS A 344 6.84 0.77 -8.99
N GLY A 345 6.10 1.84 -9.28
CA GLY A 345 6.07 2.46 -10.61
C GLY A 345 5.16 1.78 -11.62
N GLN A 346 4.37 0.77 -11.22
CA GLN A 346 3.41 0.08 -12.08
C GLN A 346 2.04 -0.02 -11.41
N ALA A 347 0.98 0.24 -12.17
CA ALA A 347 -0.40 0.22 -11.68
C ALA A 347 -1.00 -1.21 -11.62
N VAL A 348 -0.21 -2.16 -11.13
CA VAL A 348 -0.63 -3.57 -10.97
C VAL A 348 -1.62 -3.68 -9.80
N PRO A 349 -2.68 -4.49 -9.90
CA PRO A 349 -3.74 -4.53 -8.89
C PRO A 349 -3.42 -5.43 -7.69
N ASN A 350 -2.49 -6.37 -7.83
CA ASN A 350 -2.22 -7.37 -6.79
C ASN A 350 -0.94 -7.08 -6.00
N VAL A 351 -0.88 -7.66 -4.79
CA VAL A 351 0.21 -7.46 -3.82
C VAL A 351 1.14 -8.67 -3.68
N PHE A 352 0.91 -9.75 -4.41
CA PHE A 352 1.83 -10.89 -4.51
C PHE A 352 3.01 -10.57 -5.45
N ASP A 353 4.06 -11.39 -5.44
CA ASP A 353 5.24 -11.18 -6.27
C ASP A 353 5.04 -11.68 -7.72
N GLY A 354 5.54 -10.92 -8.69
CA GLY A 354 5.64 -11.35 -10.08
C GLY A 354 4.29 -11.47 -10.78
N ARG A 355 4.02 -12.64 -11.37
CA ARG A 355 2.79 -12.94 -12.10
C ARG A 355 2.30 -14.30 -11.65
N MET A 356 0.98 -14.45 -11.59
CA MET A 356 0.33 -15.70 -11.24
C MET A 356 -0.35 -16.27 -12.48
N ASP A 357 0.02 -17.49 -12.86
CA ASP A 357 -0.62 -18.22 -13.96
C ASP A 357 -1.89 -18.89 -13.45
N LEU A 358 -3.04 -18.58 -14.08
CA LEU A 358 -4.33 -19.21 -13.78
C LEU A 358 -4.66 -20.35 -14.77
N GLY A 359 -3.73 -20.68 -15.67
CA GLY A 359 -3.94 -21.59 -16.78
C GLY A 359 -4.61 -20.91 -17.98
N GLY A 360 -4.64 -21.61 -19.12
CA GLY A 360 -5.34 -21.13 -20.32
C GLY A 360 -4.76 -19.85 -20.94
N GLY A 361 -3.53 -19.48 -20.60
CA GLY A 361 -2.88 -18.25 -21.07
C GLY A 361 -3.27 -16.98 -20.28
N MET A 362 -3.96 -17.14 -19.15
CA MET A 362 -4.37 -16.04 -18.29
C MET A 362 -3.38 -15.83 -17.15
N PHE A 363 -3.02 -14.57 -16.90
CA PHE A 363 -2.10 -14.20 -15.84
C PHE A 363 -2.65 -13.03 -15.02
N LEU A 364 -2.58 -13.12 -13.70
CA LEU A 364 -2.75 -11.98 -12.81
C LEU A 364 -1.41 -11.29 -12.57
N LYS A 365 -1.40 -9.96 -12.56
CA LYS A 365 -0.18 -9.16 -12.43
C LYS A 365 0.01 -8.72 -10.98
N GLY A 366 1.16 -9.07 -10.41
CA GLY A 366 1.62 -8.64 -9.10
C GLY A 366 2.84 -7.73 -9.18
N ILE A 367 3.54 -7.62 -8.05
CA ILE A 367 4.65 -6.70 -7.84
C ILE A 367 5.91 -7.24 -8.51
N PRO A 368 6.48 -6.55 -9.51
CA PRO A 368 7.52 -7.12 -10.35
C PRO A 368 8.88 -7.25 -9.66
N THR A 369 9.21 -6.31 -8.77
CA THR A 369 10.53 -6.19 -8.14
C THR A 369 10.40 -5.64 -6.73
N SER A 370 11.43 -5.83 -5.91
CA SER A 370 11.52 -5.27 -4.56
C SER A 370 11.43 -3.74 -4.58
N VAL A 371 10.82 -3.17 -3.54
CA VAL A 371 10.51 -1.74 -3.45
C VAL A 371 11.39 -1.01 -2.43
N GLU A 372 11.46 0.32 -2.54
CA GLU A 372 12.20 1.16 -1.58
C GLU A 372 11.49 1.21 -0.22
N VAL A 373 10.16 1.37 -0.21
CA VAL A 373 9.28 1.31 0.97
C VAL A 373 8.17 0.31 0.74
N GLY A 374 7.84 -0.50 1.74
CA GLY A 374 7.03 -1.69 1.62
C GLY A 374 5.53 -1.45 1.77
N PHE A 375 4.80 -2.55 1.80
CA PHE A 375 3.36 -2.55 2.05
C PHE A 375 2.95 -3.76 2.89
N LEU A 376 2.02 -3.54 3.82
CA LEU A 376 1.35 -4.59 4.60
C LEU A 376 -0.16 -4.29 4.58
N THR A 377 -0.98 -5.31 4.75
CA THR A 377 -2.43 -5.10 4.84
C THR A 377 -3.11 -6.05 5.82
N LEU A 378 -4.15 -5.54 6.48
CA LEU A 378 -5.03 -6.34 7.33
C LEU A 378 -5.73 -7.45 6.53
N LEU A 379 -5.93 -7.24 5.22
CA LEU A 379 -6.57 -8.23 4.36
C LEU A 379 -5.77 -9.53 4.28
N GLU A 380 -4.45 -9.47 4.46
CA GLU A 380 -3.61 -10.66 4.49
C GLU A 380 -3.81 -11.48 5.76
N SER A 381 -3.87 -10.85 6.94
CA SER A 381 -4.15 -11.57 8.18
C SER A 381 -5.55 -12.18 8.21
N LEU A 382 -6.46 -11.65 7.39
CA LEU A 382 -7.80 -12.18 7.16
C LEU A 382 -7.86 -13.22 6.02
N ASN A 383 -6.72 -13.59 5.43
CA ASN A 383 -6.57 -14.54 4.33
C ASN A 383 -7.33 -14.14 3.03
N PHE A 384 -7.59 -12.85 2.81
CA PHE A 384 -8.19 -12.37 1.56
C PHE A 384 -7.18 -12.17 0.44
N CYS A 385 -5.91 -11.97 0.78
CA CYS A 385 -4.82 -11.88 -0.18
C CYS A 385 -3.52 -12.33 0.47
N LYS A 386 -2.48 -12.48 -0.35
CA LYS A 386 -1.12 -12.78 0.11
C LYS A 386 -0.18 -11.68 -0.36
N VAL A 387 0.50 -11.03 0.58
CA VAL A 387 1.49 -9.99 0.26
C VAL A 387 2.83 -10.67 -0.01
N GLY A 388 3.40 -10.36 -1.17
CA GLY A 388 4.67 -10.90 -1.63
C GLY A 388 5.89 -10.32 -0.90
N GLN A 389 7.02 -10.99 -1.04
CA GLN A 389 8.28 -10.59 -0.41
C GLN A 389 8.78 -9.25 -0.93
N ASN A 390 8.48 -8.90 -2.19
CA ASN A 390 8.87 -7.61 -2.75
C ASN A 390 8.31 -6.44 -1.95
N LEU A 391 7.10 -6.58 -1.36
CA LEU A 391 6.47 -5.56 -0.50
C LEU A 391 6.74 -5.77 0.99
N LYS A 392 6.89 -7.01 1.46
CA LYS A 392 7.15 -7.32 2.87
C LYS A 392 8.58 -6.99 3.31
N CYS A 393 9.53 -7.09 2.39
CA CYS A 393 10.97 -6.90 2.65
C CYS A 393 11.51 -5.71 1.83
N PRO A 394 11.04 -4.48 2.10
CA PRO A 394 11.50 -3.28 1.39
C PRO A 394 12.95 -2.94 1.70
N LYS A 395 13.57 -2.09 0.89
CA LYS A 395 14.95 -1.64 1.16
C LYS A 395 15.08 -0.84 2.46
N TRP A 396 14.09 -0.01 2.78
CA TRP A 396 14.02 0.77 4.03
C TRP A 396 12.92 0.21 4.91
N PRO A 397 13.10 0.12 6.25
CA PRO A 397 12.13 -0.48 7.17
C PRO A 397 10.93 0.45 7.39
N ILE A 398 10.19 0.72 6.31
CA ILE A 398 9.04 1.59 6.23
C ILE A 398 8.01 0.86 5.38
N TRP A 399 6.78 0.75 5.86
CA TRP A 399 5.67 0.08 5.21
C TRP A 399 4.43 0.98 5.21
N VAL A 400 3.80 1.12 4.05
CA VAL A 400 2.41 1.58 4.00
C VAL A 400 1.52 0.45 4.51
N VAL A 401 0.63 0.73 5.46
CA VAL A 401 -0.28 -0.26 6.02
C VAL A 401 -1.71 0.05 5.58
N GLY A 402 -2.29 -0.84 4.79
CA GLY A 402 -3.67 -0.74 4.30
C GLY A 402 -4.66 -1.52 5.17
N SER A 403 -5.72 -0.85 5.63
CA SER A 403 -6.92 -1.47 6.17
C SER A 403 -8.05 -1.48 5.13
N GLU A 404 -9.26 -1.82 5.54
CA GLU A 404 -10.46 -1.79 4.69
C GLU A 404 -10.81 -0.38 4.18
N SER A 405 -10.43 0.68 4.89
CA SER A 405 -10.90 2.05 4.61
C SER A 405 -9.82 3.11 4.70
N HIS A 406 -8.62 2.77 5.17
CA HIS A 406 -7.60 3.76 5.48
C HIS A 406 -6.18 3.24 5.25
N TYR A 407 -5.28 4.14 4.86
CA TYR A 407 -3.85 3.85 4.70
C TYR A 407 -3.04 4.65 5.70
N THR A 408 -2.14 3.96 6.40
CA THR A 408 -1.25 4.51 7.43
C THR A 408 0.20 4.13 7.13
N VAL A 409 1.15 4.56 7.96
CA VAL A 409 2.57 4.23 7.78
C VAL A 409 3.15 3.62 9.05
N LEU A 410 3.86 2.51 8.90
CA LEU A 410 4.60 1.80 9.93
C LEU A 410 6.09 1.86 9.60
N PHE A 411 6.97 2.11 10.55
CA PHE A 411 8.40 2.19 10.28
C PHE A 411 9.27 1.83 11.49
N ALA A 412 10.53 1.46 11.24
CA ALA A 412 11.57 1.32 12.24
C ALA A 412 12.67 2.36 11.99
N LEU A 413 13.44 2.68 13.04
CA LEU A 413 14.61 3.55 12.93
C LEU A 413 15.88 2.77 12.61
N ASP A 414 15.92 1.49 12.97
CA ASP A 414 17.05 0.59 12.72
C ASP A 414 16.80 -0.26 11.47
N THR A 415 17.71 -0.19 10.50
CA THR A 415 17.65 -1.00 9.29
C THR A 415 17.81 -2.50 9.57
N ALA A 416 18.48 -2.88 10.65
CA ALA A 416 18.72 -4.28 11.03
C ALA A 416 17.44 -5.05 11.41
N VAL A 417 16.31 -4.36 11.61
CA VAL A 417 15.00 -5.00 11.83
C VAL A 417 14.60 -5.92 10.66
N GLN A 418 15.15 -5.67 9.47
CA GLN A 418 14.92 -6.49 8.29
C GLN A 418 15.96 -7.59 8.07
N ASP A 419 17.02 -7.63 8.88
CA ASP A 419 18.06 -8.64 8.72
C ASP A 419 17.47 -10.01 9.06
N GLU A 420 17.70 -10.96 8.16
CA GLU A 420 17.33 -12.36 8.32
C GLU A 420 18.59 -13.16 8.65
N ASN A 421 18.48 -14.08 9.60
CA ASN A 421 19.54 -15.06 9.83
C ASN A 421 19.49 -16.16 8.75
N GLU A 422 20.52 -17.01 8.69
CA GLU A 422 20.63 -18.06 7.67
C GLU A 422 19.40 -18.98 7.57
N LEU A 423 18.73 -19.26 8.70
CA LEU A 423 17.52 -20.09 8.72
C LEU A 423 16.30 -19.35 8.16
N GLU A 424 16.14 -18.08 8.54
CA GLU A 424 15.08 -17.22 8.02
C GLU A 424 15.25 -16.97 6.52
N GLU A 425 16.49 -16.77 6.06
CA GLU A 425 16.81 -16.60 4.64
C GLU A 425 16.51 -17.88 3.84
N ARG A 426 16.90 -19.06 4.36
CA ARG A 426 16.56 -20.36 3.76
C ARG A 426 15.05 -20.57 3.67
N GLU A 427 14.31 -20.30 4.74
CA GLU A 427 12.84 -20.38 4.73
C GLU A 427 12.23 -19.41 3.71
N SER A 428 12.69 -18.17 3.68
CA SER A 428 12.23 -17.14 2.75
C SER A 428 12.47 -17.55 1.30
N GLN A 429 13.62 -18.16 1.01
CA GLN A 429 13.94 -18.73 -0.30
C GLN A 429 12.99 -19.87 -0.68
N ILE A 430 12.76 -20.82 0.22
CA ILE A 430 11.89 -21.98 -0.02
C ILE A 430 10.43 -21.52 -0.19
N ARG A 431 9.99 -20.60 0.67
CA ARG A 431 8.69 -19.93 0.58
C ARG A 431 8.51 -19.27 -0.77
N LYS A 432 9.48 -18.48 -1.21
CA LYS A 432 9.40 -17.77 -2.48
C LYS A 432 9.28 -18.73 -3.67
N ALA A 433 10.05 -19.81 -3.67
CA ALA A 433 9.94 -20.84 -4.71
C ALA A 433 8.57 -21.52 -4.69
N PHE A 434 8.05 -21.85 -3.51
CA PHE A 434 6.71 -22.42 -3.34
C PHE A 434 5.62 -21.47 -3.86
N ASP A 435 5.68 -20.20 -3.45
CA ASP A 435 4.70 -19.18 -3.81
C ASP A 435 4.72 -18.87 -5.31
N ALA A 436 5.87 -18.99 -5.98
CA ALA A 436 5.98 -18.86 -7.43
C ALA A 436 5.24 -19.98 -8.20
N GLN A 437 4.99 -21.12 -7.54
CA GLN A 437 4.22 -22.25 -8.07
C GLN A 437 2.77 -22.26 -7.57
N ASP A 438 2.39 -21.34 -6.68
CA ASP A 438 1.05 -21.22 -6.11
C ASP A 438 0.11 -20.49 -7.06
N GLN A 439 -0.65 -21.29 -7.82
CA GLN A 439 -1.68 -20.81 -8.75
C GLN A 439 -3.03 -20.51 -8.06
N SER A 440 -3.14 -20.74 -6.75
CA SER A 440 -4.41 -20.63 -6.02
C SER A 440 -4.74 -19.21 -5.54
N GLY A 441 -3.91 -18.20 -5.84
CA GLY A 441 -4.13 -16.85 -5.31
C GLY A 441 -3.59 -16.64 -3.89
N GLY A 442 -2.77 -17.56 -3.38
CA GLY A 442 -2.29 -17.54 -2.00
C GLY A 442 -3.03 -18.49 -1.05
N GLY A 443 -3.78 -19.46 -1.57
CA GLY A 443 -4.37 -20.55 -0.81
C GLY A 443 -3.35 -21.51 -0.19
N GLY A 444 -2.06 -21.39 -0.53
CA GLY A 444 -0.98 -22.06 0.20
C GLY A 444 -0.78 -23.52 -0.19
N PHE A 445 -1.16 -23.89 -1.42
CA PHE A 445 -0.92 -25.22 -1.98
C PHE A 445 -0.48 -25.15 -3.45
N ILE A 446 0.25 -26.17 -3.90
CA ILE A 446 0.80 -26.28 -5.27
C ILE A 446 0.56 -27.68 -5.85
N SER A 447 0.67 -27.81 -7.17
CA SER A 447 0.62 -29.12 -7.82
C SER A 447 1.89 -29.95 -7.53
N VAL A 448 1.82 -31.27 -7.74
CA VAL A 448 2.99 -32.15 -7.65
C VAL A 448 4.09 -31.72 -8.63
N GLU A 449 3.72 -31.27 -9.83
CA GLU A 449 4.67 -30.74 -10.81
C GLU A 449 5.39 -29.48 -10.31
N GLY A 450 4.62 -28.53 -9.77
CA GLY A 450 5.16 -27.32 -9.15
C GLY A 450 6.07 -27.66 -7.98
N PHE A 451 5.71 -28.66 -7.17
CA PHE A 451 6.54 -29.10 -6.05
C PHE A 451 7.90 -29.64 -6.48
N HIS A 452 7.95 -30.46 -7.54
CA HIS A 452 9.23 -30.89 -8.10
C HIS A 452 10.09 -29.72 -8.60
N GLN A 453 9.46 -28.65 -9.11
CA GLN A 453 10.18 -27.43 -9.46
C GLN A 453 10.73 -26.72 -8.23
N VAL A 454 9.96 -26.60 -7.14
CA VAL A 454 10.44 -26.05 -5.85
C VAL A 454 11.67 -26.81 -5.36
N LEU A 455 11.63 -28.15 -5.34
CA LEU A 455 12.75 -28.96 -4.87
C LEU A 455 14.02 -28.74 -5.71
N ARG A 456 13.88 -28.62 -7.04
CA ARG A 456 15.01 -28.31 -7.93
C ARG A 456 15.57 -26.91 -7.69
N GLU A 457 14.72 -25.90 -7.61
CA GLU A 457 15.13 -24.50 -7.43
C GLU A 457 15.79 -24.25 -6.07
N THR A 458 15.34 -24.95 -5.03
CA THR A 458 15.85 -24.82 -3.66
C THR A 458 16.96 -25.81 -3.34
N SER A 459 17.28 -26.73 -4.26
CA SER A 459 18.27 -27.81 -4.05
C SER A 459 17.97 -28.68 -2.82
N ILE A 460 16.69 -28.83 -2.45
CA ILE A 460 16.26 -29.69 -1.35
C ILE A 460 16.23 -31.14 -1.81
N GLN A 461 16.86 -32.02 -1.04
CA GLN A 461 16.78 -33.46 -1.22
C GLN A 461 15.90 -34.07 -0.13
N LEU A 462 14.79 -34.70 -0.54
CA LEU A 462 13.89 -35.42 0.35
C LEU A 462 14.12 -36.93 0.22
N PRO A 463 14.10 -37.68 1.33
CA PRO A 463 13.98 -39.14 1.30
C PRO A 463 12.75 -39.59 0.50
N SER A 464 12.84 -40.73 -0.20
CA SER A 464 11.79 -41.20 -1.11
C SER A 464 10.44 -41.40 -0.40
N ASP A 465 10.45 -41.94 0.82
CA ASP A 465 9.26 -42.15 1.64
C ASP A 465 8.52 -40.83 1.96
N LYS A 466 9.27 -39.76 2.27
CA LYS A 466 8.70 -38.43 2.53
C LYS A 466 8.18 -37.76 1.27
N LEU A 467 8.90 -37.92 0.15
CA LEU A 467 8.48 -37.41 -1.14
C LEU A 467 7.15 -38.06 -1.58
N ASP A 468 7.07 -39.39 -1.51
CA ASP A 468 5.87 -40.16 -1.88
C ASP A 468 4.69 -39.81 -0.97
N SER A 469 4.93 -39.65 0.33
CA SER A 469 3.91 -39.23 1.30
C SER A 469 3.33 -37.86 0.95
N LEU A 470 4.16 -36.87 0.65
CA LEU A 470 3.70 -35.53 0.28
C LEU A 470 2.92 -35.55 -1.04
N CYS A 471 3.35 -36.33 -2.02
CA CYS A 471 2.71 -36.37 -3.35
C CYS A 471 1.40 -37.18 -3.39
N SER A 472 1.11 -37.98 -2.34
CA SER A 472 -0.01 -38.92 -2.32
C SER A 472 -1.40 -38.28 -2.47
N SER A 473 -1.56 -37.03 -2.01
CA SER A 473 -2.80 -36.25 -2.10
C SER A 473 -3.02 -35.60 -3.47
N GLY A 474 -2.01 -35.59 -4.36
CA GLY A 474 -2.05 -34.91 -5.66
C GLY A 474 -1.82 -33.39 -5.61
N PHE A 475 -1.69 -32.79 -4.42
CA PHE A 475 -1.32 -31.39 -4.21
C PHE A 475 -0.54 -31.24 -2.91
N ILE A 476 0.36 -30.27 -2.85
CA ILE A 476 1.25 -30.07 -1.71
C ILE A 476 0.81 -28.83 -0.96
N VAL A 477 0.46 -28.99 0.33
CA VAL A 477 0.16 -27.86 1.22
C VAL A 477 1.45 -27.37 1.85
N TRP A 478 1.64 -26.04 1.91
CA TRP A 478 2.84 -25.46 2.47
C TRP A 478 3.15 -25.97 3.88
N SER A 479 2.16 -25.99 4.78
CA SER A 479 2.37 -26.35 6.18
C SER A 479 2.92 -27.76 6.33
N GLU A 480 2.44 -28.69 5.50
CA GLU A 480 2.89 -30.09 5.50
C GLU A 480 4.32 -30.20 4.95
N PHE A 481 4.59 -29.56 3.81
CA PHE A 481 5.93 -29.53 3.24
C PHE A 481 6.95 -28.92 4.22
N TRP A 482 6.62 -27.78 4.80
CA TRP A 482 7.49 -27.10 5.75
C TRP A 482 7.74 -27.94 7.01
N GLN A 483 6.72 -28.64 7.51
CA GLN A 483 6.89 -29.57 8.63
C GLN A 483 7.87 -30.69 8.30
N VAL A 484 7.83 -31.25 7.08
CA VAL A 484 8.79 -32.27 6.65
C VAL A 484 10.22 -31.72 6.62
N ILE A 485 10.43 -30.47 6.17
CA ILE A 485 11.75 -29.83 6.22
C ILE A 485 12.25 -29.68 7.65
N LEU A 486 11.39 -29.22 8.56
CA LEU A 486 11.74 -29.07 9.98
C LEU A 486 12.11 -30.42 10.62
N ASP A 487 11.38 -31.49 10.29
CA ASP A 487 11.66 -32.84 10.80
C ASP A 487 13.00 -33.38 10.27
N LEU A 488 13.35 -33.11 9.01
CA LEU A 488 14.63 -33.51 8.43
C LEU A 488 15.80 -32.77 9.09
N ASP A 489 15.66 -31.46 9.29
CA ASP A 489 16.67 -30.67 10.00
C ASP A 489 16.87 -31.19 11.43
N LYS A 490 15.77 -31.56 12.11
CA LYS A 490 15.81 -32.18 13.45
C LYS A 490 16.55 -33.53 13.43
N ASN A 491 16.31 -34.38 12.43
CA ASN A 491 16.94 -35.69 12.31
C ASN A 491 18.43 -35.63 11.95
N MET A 492 18.89 -34.57 11.27
CA MET A 492 20.31 -34.31 10.98
C MET A 492 21.07 -33.74 12.19
N GLY A 493 20.50 -33.84 13.39
CA GLY A 493 21.11 -33.37 14.65
C GLY A 493 20.63 -31.99 15.09
N GLY A 494 19.72 -31.37 14.34
CA GLY A 494 19.22 -30.01 14.60
C GLY A 494 20.32 -28.95 14.47
N LEU A 495 19.94 -27.69 14.26
CA LEU A 495 20.89 -26.60 14.43
C LEU A 495 21.13 -26.41 15.94
N LYS A 496 22.38 -26.56 16.39
CA LYS A 496 22.75 -26.31 17.79
C LYS A 496 22.84 -24.81 18.06
N ASP A 497 21.70 -24.17 18.35
CA ASP A 497 21.74 -22.85 18.98
C ASP A 497 22.13 -22.98 20.45
N SER A 498 23.42 -22.86 20.71
CA SER A 498 24.00 -22.95 22.06
C SER A 498 23.48 -21.85 23.00
N THR A 499 22.87 -20.79 22.45
CA THR A 499 22.40 -19.61 23.19
C THR A 499 20.89 -19.61 23.44
N GLY A 500 20.10 -20.34 22.66
CA GLY A 500 18.63 -20.27 22.66
C GLY A 500 18.07 -18.92 22.21
N GLN A 501 18.91 -18.03 21.64
CA GLN A 501 18.54 -16.67 21.22
C GLN A 501 18.47 -16.51 19.69
N MET A 502 18.80 -17.55 18.91
CA MET A 502 18.82 -17.50 17.46
C MET A 502 17.40 -17.24 16.92
N GLY A 503 17.24 -16.12 16.22
CA GLY A 503 15.94 -15.66 15.72
C GLY A 503 15.10 -14.89 16.75
N ARG A 504 15.57 -14.69 17.98
CA ARG A 504 14.93 -13.73 18.90
C ARG A 504 15.18 -12.33 18.37
N LYS A 505 14.11 -11.57 18.11
CA LYS A 505 14.21 -10.16 17.70
C LYS A 505 13.45 -9.31 18.70
N ILE A 506 14.06 -8.21 19.13
CA ILE A 506 13.38 -7.19 19.92
C ILE A 506 13.72 -5.84 19.33
N PHE A 507 12.70 -5.11 18.89
CA PHE A 507 12.87 -3.82 18.23
C PHE A 507 11.66 -2.92 18.46
N ASP A 508 11.82 -1.65 18.11
CA ASP A 508 10.76 -0.66 18.19
C ASP A 508 10.23 -0.35 16.79
N LEU A 509 8.90 -0.34 16.66
CA LEU A 509 8.19 0.18 15.50
C LEU A 509 7.46 1.47 15.87
N TYR A 510 7.25 2.31 14.87
CA TYR A 510 6.51 3.56 14.97
C TYR A 510 5.38 3.53 13.95
N HIS A 511 4.16 3.84 14.41
CA HIS A 511 2.97 3.87 13.58
C HIS A 511 2.42 5.29 13.51
N PHE A 512 2.34 5.84 12.30
CA PHE A 512 1.74 7.13 12.03
C PHE A 512 0.43 6.96 11.27
N ASN A 513 -0.68 7.38 11.87
CA ASN A 513 -2.02 7.14 11.29
C ASN A 513 -2.50 8.23 10.32
N GLY A 514 -1.91 9.43 10.36
CA GLY A 514 -2.27 10.56 9.48
C GLY A 514 -3.68 11.16 9.66
N ILE A 515 -4.57 10.56 10.46
CA ILE A 515 -6.00 10.93 10.50
C ILE A 515 -6.20 12.32 11.12
N ALA A 516 -6.79 13.25 10.36
CA ALA A 516 -7.27 14.53 10.90
C ALA A 516 -8.71 14.83 10.49
N LYS A 517 -9.67 14.22 11.19
CA LYS A 517 -11.10 14.40 10.94
C LYS A 517 -11.70 15.39 11.94
N SER A 518 -12.45 16.37 11.45
CA SER A 518 -13.38 17.15 12.26
C SER A 518 -14.71 16.39 12.33
N ASP A 519 -15.16 15.99 13.52
CA ASP A 519 -16.47 15.34 13.68
C ASP A 519 -17.60 16.33 13.37
N LEU A 520 -18.08 16.34 12.12
CA LEU A 520 -19.25 17.12 11.70
C LEU A 520 -20.58 16.44 12.06
N ASN A 521 -20.56 15.21 12.59
CA ASN A 521 -21.77 14.43 12.93
C ASN A 521 -22.12 14.41 14.42
N GLY A 522 -21.39 15.14 15.26
CA GLY A 522 -21.78 15.36 16.65
C GLY A 522 -22.67 16.58 16.76
N SER A 523 -23.99 16.40 16.69
CA SER A 523 -24.95 17.43 17.12
C SER A 523 -24.83 17.65 18.64
N GLN A 524 -23.78 18.34 19.07
CA GLN A 524 -23.71 18.95 20.40
C GLN A 524 -23.67 20.46 20.22
N ALA A 525 -24.77 21.08 20.62
CA ALA A 525 -24.87 22.52 20.75
C ALA A 525 -23.84 22.99 21.78
N GLY A 526 -22.91 23.86 21.36
CA GLY A 526 -22.08 24.66 22.27
C GLY A 526 -20.89 23.94 22.90
N GLY A 527 -19.92 23.52 22.08
CA GLY A 527 -18.59 23.08 22.51
C GLY A 527 -17.75 22.74 21.28
N GLU A 528 -16.45 23.08 21.27
CA GLU A 528 -15.55 22.81 20.15
C GLU A 528 -15.70 21.36 19.64
N SER A 529 -16.09 21.20 18.38
CA SER A 529 -16.21 19.87 17.76
C SER A 529 -14.89 19.12 17.92
N PRO A 530 -14.85 17.90 18.49
CA PRO A 530 -13.60 17.19 18.70
C PRO A 530 -12.94 16.92 17.34
N VAL A 531 -11.79 17.55 17.11
CA VAL A 531 -10.95 17.30 15.94
C VAL A 531 -10.06 16.12 16.31
N GLN A 532 -10.31 14.96 15.71
CA GLN A 532 -9.37 13.85 15.77
C GLN A 532 -8.07 14.32 15.13
N ARG A 533 -6.95 14.23 15.85
CA ARG A 533 -5.62 14.63 15.38
C ARG A 533 -4.82 13.40 14.94
N PRO A 534 -3.81 13.58 14.05
CA PRO A 534 -2.88 12.52 13.72
C PRO A 534 -2.18 12.03 14.99
N ARG A 535 -1.81 10.75 15.01
CA ARG A 535 -1.12 10.11 16.13
C ARG A 535 0.10 9.37 15.64
N LEU A 536 1.16 9.45 16.45
CA LEU A 536 2.37 8.66 16.32
C LEU A 536 2.47 7.72 17.53
N THR A 537 2.27 6.43 17.31
CA THR A 537 2.33 5.41 18.36
C THR A 537 3.63 4.63 18.25
N LYS A 538 4.36 4.51 19.36
CA LYS A 538 5.54 3.63 19.46
C LYS A 538 5.10 2.25 19.95
N LEU A 539 5.49 1.20 19.24
CA LEU A 539 5.27 -0.20 19.58
C LEU A 539 6.61 -0.87 19.89
N ARG A 540 6.68 -1.59 21.00
CA ARG A 540 7.74 -2.56 21.29
C ARG A 540 7.32 -3.90 20.72
N VAL A 541 8.13 -4.46 19.83
CA VAL A 541 7.88 -5.77 19.21
C VAL A 541 8.92 -6.76 19.71
N SER A 542 8.46 -7.90 20.23
CA SER A 542 9.29 -9.07 20.49
C SER A 542 8.87 -10.22 19.59
N VAL A 543 9.82 -10.81 18.89
CA VAL A 543 9.65 -12.03 18.10
C VAL A 543 10.44 -13.11 18.83
N PRO A 544 9.76 -14.10 19.45
CA PRO A 544 10.45 -15.17 20.13
C PRO A 544 11.23 -16.02 19.11
N PRO A 545 12.35 -16.65 19.52
CA PRO A 545 13.13 -17.53 18.67
C PRO A 545 12.27 -18.71 18.23
N ARG A 546 12.29 -19.05 16.94
CA ARG A 546 11.47 -20.13 16.35
C ARG A 546 11.76 -21.50 16.96
N TRP A 547 12.93 -21.65 17.58
CA TRP A 547 13.41 -22.88 18.18
C TRP A 547 13.71 -22.58 19.65
N THR A 548 12.87 -23.07 20.56
CA THR A 548 13.25 -23.07 21.99
C THR A 548 13.84 -24.44 22.35
N PRO A 549 14.86 -24.48 23.23
CA PRO A 549 15.31 -25.74 23.82
C PRO A 549 14.18 -26.52 24.50
N GLU A 550 13.13 -25.85 25.00
CA GLU A 550 11.98 -26.52 25.61
C GLU A 550 11.12 -27.30 24.60
N GLU A 551 10.90 -26.81 23.38
CA GLU A 551 10.22 -27.57 22.31
C GLU A 551 11.06 -28.77 21.84
N PHE A 552 12.40 -28.64 21.92
CA PHE A 552 13.33 -29.74 21.66
C PHE A 552 13.30 -30.82 22.76
N MET A 553 13.25 -30.43 24.04
CA MET A 553 13.21 -31.37 25.17
C MET A 553 11.82 -31.96 25.44
N ALA A 554 10.74 -31.25 25.10
CA ALA A 554 9.37 -31.74 25.26
C ALA A 554 9.05 -32.95 24.35
N GLY A 555 9.77 -33.11 23.23
CA GLY A 555 9.70 -34.30 22.38
C GLY A 555 10.42 -35.54 22.94
N LEU A 556 11.12 -35.43 24.06
CA LEU A 556 11.90 -36.52 24.69
C LEU A 556 11.37 -36.94 26.07
N ALA A 557 10.41 -36.21 26.66
CA ALA A 557 9.94 -36.48 28.01
C ALA A 557 8.50 -37.03 28.03
N VAL A 558 8.38 -38.36 28.09
CA VAL A 558 7.21 -39.02 28.71
C VAL A 558 7.37 -38.85 30.23
N PRO A 559 6.36 -38.39 30.99
CA PRO A 559 6.53 -38.14 32.41
C PRO A 559 6.51 -39.47 33.19
N SER A 560 7.66 -39.84 33.76
CA SER A 560 7.73 -40.74 34.91
C SER A 560 8.31 -39.97 36.08
N GLY A 561 7.49 -39.70 37.09
CA GLY A 561 7.86 -38.83 38.20
C GLY A 561 8.94 -39.40 39.12
N THR A 562 9.61 -38.51 39.85
CA THR A 562 9.82 -38.61 41.30
C THR A 562 10.46 -37.32 41.81
N ALA A 563 10.02 -36.92 43.01
CA ALA A 563 10.51 -35.75 43.72
C ALA A 563 11.99 -35.90 44.14
N GLY A 564 12.72 -34.79 44.14
CA GLY A 564 14.05 -34.69 44.74
C GLY A 564 14.59 -33.26 44.65
N GLY A 565 14.63 -32.56 45.78
CA GLY A 565 15.15 -31.20 45.88
C GLY A 565 16.68 -31.12 45.77
N GLY A 566 17.18 -29.96 45.36
CA GLY A 566 18.61 -29.66 45.35
C GLY A 566 18.91 -28.32 44.70
N SER A 567 19.26 -27.34 45.54
CA SER A 567 19.74 -26.00 45.21
C SER A 567 21.05 -26.02 44.40
N SER A 568 21.16 -25.17 43.37
CA SER A 568 22.39 -24.41 43.09
C SER A 568 22.13 -23.28 42.11
N GLY A 569 22.44 -22.06 42.53
CA GLY A 569 22.29 -20.85 41.71
C GLY A 569 23.26 -20.79 40.54
N LYS A 570 22.78 -20.17 39.46
CA LYS A 570 23.57 -19.43 38.49
C LYS A 570 22.73 -18.23 38.06
N ASP A 571 23.35 -17.06 38.11
CA ASP A 571 22.78 -15.77 37.73
C ASP A 571 22.23 -15.82 36.30
N ALA A 572 20.93 -16.06 36.18
CA ALA A 572 20.16 -15.68 35.01
C ALA A 572 19.69 -14.25 35.26
N GLU A 573 20.25 -13.32 34.50
CA GLU A 573 19.79 -11.93 34.42
C GLU A 573 18.26 -11.94 34.28
N VAL A 574 17.56 -11.58 35.36
CA VAL A 574 16.10 -11.61 35.43
C VAL A 574 15.58 -10.63 34.40
N ALA A 575 15.19 -11.16 33.24
CA ALA A 575 14.46 -10.39 32.24
C ALA A 575 13.26 -9.75 32.94
N LYS A 576 13.16 -8.42 32.87
CA LYS A 576 11.96 -7.68 33.29
C LYS A 576 10.71 -8.43 32.82
N PRO A 577 9.65 -8.54 33.64
CA PRO A 577 8.43 -9.20 33.19
C PRO A 577 7.97 -8.56 31.89
N GLU A 578 7.96 -9.35 30.81
CA GLU A 578 7.43 -8.90 29.53
C GLU A 578 5.97 -8.50 29.75
N GLN A 579 5.62 -7.28 29.38
CA GLN A 579 4.25 -6.78 29.50
C GLN A 579 3.30 -7.70 28.73
N PRO A 580 2.08 -7.94 29.24
CA PRO A 580 1.15 -8.86 28.61
C PRO A 580 0.83 -8.39 27.18
N PRO A 581 0.78 -9.33 26.22
CA PRO A 581 0.57 -9.01 24.81
C PRO A 581 -0.72 -8.20 24.63
N GLN A 582 -0.63 -7.08 23.90
CA GLN A 582 -1.80 -6.26 23.57
C GLN A 582 -2.30 -6.58 22.16
N HIS A 583 -3.61 -6.43 21.94
CA HIS A 583 -4.26 -6.75 20.68
C HIS A 583 -4.83 -5.50 19.98
N ALA A 584 -4.45 -5.29 18.73
CA ALA A 584 -4.99 -4.29 17.81
C ALA A 584 -4.85 -4.78 16.36
N PRO A 585 -5.68 -4.35 15.40
CA PRO A 585 -5.59 -4.78 14.00
C PRO A 585 -4.21 -4.55 13.36
N LEU A 586 -3.47 -3.53 13.81
CA LEU A 586 -2.09 -3.31 13.38
C LEU A 586 -1.15 -4.46 13.78
N ALA A 587 -1.34 -5.06 14.96
CA ALA A 587 -0.54 -6.19 15.41
C ALA A 587 -0.73 -7.41 14.49
N ASP A 588 -1.94 -7.61 13.94
CA ASP A 588 -2.20 -8.67 12.97
C ASP A 588 -1.45 -8.42 11.65
N CYS A 589 -1.40 -7.16 11.19
CA CYS A 589 -0.57 -6.78 10.04
C CYS A 589 0.93 -7.04 10.31
N ILE A 590 1.42 -6.70 11.51
CA ILE A 590 2.82 -6.94 11.90
C ILE A 590 3.12 -8.46 11.89
N ARG A 591 2.16 -9.29 12.32
CA ARG A 591 2.30 -10.75 12.31
C ARG A 591 2.39 -11.33 10.90
N THR A 592 1.89 -10.66 9.86
CA THR A 592 2.08 -11.18 8.49
C THR A 592 3.52 -11.06 7.99
N ARG A 593 4.33 -10.17 8.60
CA ARG A 593 5.79 -10.10 8.39
C ARG A 593 6.57 -10.91 9.43
N TRP A 594 6.14 -10.88 10.69
CA TRP A 594 6.75 -11.60 11.81
C TRP A 594 5.71 -12.48 12.52
N PRO A 595 5.47 -13.73 12.06
CA PRO A 595 4.34 -14.58 12.50
C PRO A 595 4.16 -14.79 14.00
N ARG A 596 5.23 -14.64 14.80
CA ARG A 596 5.22 -14.84 16.25
C ARG A 596 5.37 -13.54 17.04
N ALA A 597 5.23 -12.39 16.38
CA ALA A 597 5.38 -11.10 17.01
C ALA A 597 4.36 -10.88 18.14
N VAL A 598 4.90 -10.50 19.30
CA VAL A 598 4.17 -9.91 20.42
C VAL A 598 4.39 -8.40 20.36
N CYS A 599 3.29 -7.65 20.33
CA CYS A 599 3.31 -6.20 20.22
C CYS A 599 2.79 -5.57 21.51
N ASN A 600 3.52 -4.58 22.02
CA ASN A 600 3.17 -3.81 23.22
C ASN A 600 3.30 -2.31 22.92
N TRP A 601 2.40 -1.49 23.45
CA TRP A 601 2.45 -0.03 23.31
C TRP A 601 1.96 0.65 24.59
N ILE A 602 2.17 1.96 24.67
CA ILE A 602 1.71 2.81 25.78
C ILE A 602 0.63 3.75 25.25
N GLY A 603 -0.46 3.91 26.01
CA GLY A 603 -1.59 4.76 25.65
C GLY A 603 -2.60 4.05 24.76
N ASP A 604 -3.33 4.83 23.95
CA ASP A 604 -4.39 4.31 23.09
C ASP A 604 -3.87 3.30 22.06
N PRO A 605 -4.69 2.30 21.69
CA PRO A 605 -4.35 1.36 20.63
C PRO A 605 -4.10 2.08 19.30
N PRO A 606 -3.08 1.65 18.54
CA PRO A 606 -2.82 2.19 17.21
C PRO A 606 -4.03 1.93 16.31
N SER A 607 -4.59 2.99 15.72
CA SER A 607 -5.76 2.89 14.83
C SER A 607 -5.34 2.90 13.38
N ILE A 608 -5.65 1.83 12.67
CA ILE A 608 -5.53 1.73 11.21
C ILE A 608 -6.88 1.82 10.50
N VAL A 609 -7.97 2.05 11.24
CA VAL A 609 -9.36 2.11 10.74
C VAL A 609 -9.96 3.48 11.04
#